data_AF-A0AAD8XXS9-F1
#
_entry.id   AF-A0AAD8XXS9-F1
#
_cell.length_a   1.000
_cell.length_b   1.000
_cell.length_c   1.000
_cell.angle_alpha   90.00
_cell.angle_beta   90.00
_cell.angle_gamma   90.00
#
_symmetry.space_group_name_H-M   'P 1'
#
loop_
_entity.id
_entity.type
_entity.pdbx_description
1 polymer ?
#
loop_
_entity_poly.entity_id
_entity_poly.type
_entity_poly.pdbx_seq_one_letter_code
_entity_poly.pdbx_strand_id
1 'polypeptide(L)'
;MEEKIKKLDEATTASQLAMLDAESKLAAASDALEAAKSKLKQLSPEAQQNIEFNDTELPDLISAKMLAESECENARKRYETNEKYLMMFREKLSKSSWSDNTVEWRKGLQAKTAFYSYSEILCVQAVPDAGANTGLL
;
A
#
# COMPACT_ATOMS: atom_id res chain seq x y z
N MET A 1 -9.42 2.05 16.94
CA MET A 1 -8.74 2.10 15.61
C MET A 1 -8.30 0.71 15.18
N GLU A 2 -7.82 -0.12 16.10
CA GLU A 2 -7.47 -1.54 15.89
C GLU A 2 -8.59 -2.38 15.28
N GLU A 3 -9.83 -2.24 15.77
CA GLU A 3 -10.99 -2.98 15.22
C GLU A 3 -11.25 -2.67 13.73
N LYS A 4 -11.00 -1.43 13.30
CA LYS A 4 -11.14 -1.02 11.89
C LYS A 4 -10.05 -1.64 11.02
N ILE A 5 -8.83 -1.76 11.56
CA ILE A 5 -7.72 -2.42 10.87
C ILE A 5 -8.00 -3.91 10.76
N LYS A 6 -8.46 -4.56 11.83
CA LYS A 6 -8.82 -5.97 11.81
C LYS A 6 -9.87 -6.28 10.75
N LYS A 7 -10.96 -5.51 10.71
CA LYS A 7 -12.01 -5.64 9.68
C LYS A 7 -11.48 -5.43 8.26
N LEU A 8 -10.57 -4.47 8.07
CA LEU A 8 -9.95 -4.22 6.78
C LEU A 8 -8.96 -5.34 6.39
N ASP A 9 -8.28 -5.93 7.36
CA ASP A 9 -7.37 -7.07 7.17
C ASP A 9 -8.15 -8.30 6.69
N GLU A 10 -9.24 -8.63 7.38
CA GLU A 10 -10.19 -9.69 6.98
C GLU A 10 -10.75 -9.45 5.56
N ALA A 11 -11.16 -8.21 5.24
CA ALA A 11 -11.65 -7.87 3.91
C ALA A 11 -10.56 -7.95 2.82
N THR A 12 -9.31 -7.67 3.17
CA THR A 12 -8.15 -7.79 2.27
C THR A 12 -7.86 -9.25 1.99
N THR A 13 -7.83 -10.10 3.01
CA THR A 13 -7.68 -11.56 2.86
C THR A 13 -8.80 -12.15 2.00
N ALA A 14 -10.06 -11.76 2.25
CA ALA A 14 -11.18 -12.21 1.43
C ALA A 14 -11.05 -11.77 -0.05
N SER A 15 -10.59 -10.54 -0.28
CA SER A 15 -10.34 -10.02 -1.63
C SER A 15 -9.17 -10.72 -2.32
N GLN A 16 -8.14 -11.11 -1.58
CA GLN A 16 -7.01 -11.89 -2.08
C GLN A 16 -7.46 -13.28 -2.55
N LEU A 17 -8.26 -13.97 -1.74
CA LEU A 17 -8.82 -15.28 -2.11
C LEU A 17 -9.71 -15.17 -3.36
N ALA A 18 -10.55 -14.14 -3.44
CA ALA A 18 -11.38 -13.88 -4.62
C ALA A 18 -10.54 -13.57 -5.87
N MET A 19 -9.42 -12.87 -5.73
CA MET A 19 -8.48 -12.63 -6.82
C MET A 19 -7.85 -13.93 -7.31
N LEU A 20 -7.37 -14.80 -6.40
CA LEU A 20 -6.77 -16.08 -6.76
C LEU A 20 -7.77 -17.01 -7.46
N ASP A 21 -9.02 -17.04 -6.99
CA ASP A 21 -10.10 -17.81 -7.65
C ASP A 21 -10.39 -17.27 -9.06
N ALA A 22 -10.45 -15.95 -9.23
CA ALA A 22 -10.65 -15.33 -10.54
C ALA A 22 -9.47 -15.58 -11.50
N GLU A 23 -8.23 -15.56 -10.99
CA GLU A 23 -7.03 -15.90 -11.77
C GLU A 23 -7.06 -17.37 -12.22
N SER A 24 -7.49 -18.28 -11.33
CA SER A 24 -7.66 -19.69 -11.68
C SER A 24 -8.73 -19.91 -12.76
N LYS A 25 -9.86 -19.21 -12.66
CA LYS A 25 -10.92 -19.24 -13.69
C LYS A 25 -10.44 -18.71 -15.03
N LEU A 26 -9.68 -17.61 -15.03
CA LEU A 26 -9.10 -17.06 -16.24
C LEU A 26 -8.11 -18.02 -16.91
N ALA A 27 -7.26 -18.68 -16.11
CA ALA A 27 -6.35 -19.70 -16.61
C ALA A 27 -7.12 -20.86 -17.27
N ALA A 28 -8.15 -21.39 -16.59
CA ALA A 28 -8.98 -22.46 -17.13
C ALA A 28 -9.71 -22.06 -18.43
N ALA A 29 -10.26 -20.84 -18.50
CA ALA A 29 -10.91 -20.34 -19.72
C ALA A 29 -9.92 -20.14 -20.88
N SER A 30 -8.68 -19.73 -20.58
CA SER A 30 -7.61 -19.60 -21.57
C SER A 30 -7.16 -20.95 -22.10
N ASP A 31 -7.01 -21.94 -21.23
CA ASP A 31 -6.65 -23.30 -21.61
C ASP A 31 -7.75 -23.96 -22.45
N ALA A 32 -9.02 -23.77 -22.09
CA ALA A 32 -10.16 -24.26 -22.87
C ALA A 32 -10.19 -23.66 -24.27
N LEU A 33 -9.93 -22.35 -24.40
CA LEU A 33 -9.87 -21.68 -25.70
C LEU A 33 -8.70 -22.18 -26.55
N GLU A 34 -7.51 -22.36 -25.97
CA GLU A 34 -6.36 -22.91 -26.70
C GLU A 34 -6.57 -24.37 -27.10
N ALA A 35 -7.21 -25.17 -26.25
CA ALA A 35 -7.58 -26.55 -26.58
C ALA A 35 -8.58 -26.59 -27.75
N ALA A 36 -9.60 -25.73 -27.76
CA ALA A 36 -10.58 -25.64 -28.85
C ALA A 36 -9.93 -25.20 -30.17
N LYS A 37 -9.06 -24.17 -30.13
CA LYS A 37 -8.26 -23.77 -31.31
C LYS A 37 -7.36 -24.89 -31.82
N SER A 38 -6.76 -25.65 -30.91
CA SER A 38 -5.87 -26.77 -31.29
C SER A 38 -6.65 -27.90 -31.96
N LYS A 39 -7.85 -28.24 -31.47
CA LYS A 39 -8.74 -29.21 -32.11
C LYS A 39 -9.09 -28.78 -33.54
N LEU A 40 -9.44 -27.52 -33.76
CA LEU A 40 -9.76 -27.00 -35.09
C LEU A 40 -8.57 -27.06 -36.05
N LYS A 41 -7.35 -26.79 -35.56
CA LYS A 41 -6.12 -26.94 -36.36
C LYS A 41 -5.82 -28.38 -36.76
N GLN A 42 -6.27 -29.37 -35.98
CA GLN A 42 -6.06 -30.79 -36.25
C GLN A 42 -7.09 -31.39 -37.23
N LEU A 43 -8.15 -30.64 -37.57
CA LEU A 43 -9.13 -31.08 -38.57
C LEU A 43 -8.52 -31.17 -39.97
N SER A 44 -9.11 -32.02 -40.82
CA SER A 44 -8.70 -32.12 -42.22
C SER A 44 -9.00 -30.80 -42.97
N PRO A 45 -8.25 -30.48 -44.04
CA PRO A 45 -8.46 -29.27 -44.82
C PRO A 45 -9.89 -29.13 -45.38
N GLU A 46 -10.51 -30.26 -45.75
CA GLU A 46 -11.90 -30.30 -46.22
C GLU A 46 -12.91 -30.00 -45.11
N ALA A 47 -12.65 -30.44 -43.88
CA ALA A 47 -13.48 -30.11 -42.72
C ALA A 47 -13.29 -28.65 -42.29
N GLN A 48 -12.07 -28.12 -42.39
CA GLN A 48 -11.77 -26.71 -42.10
C GLN A 48 -12.43 -25.74 -43.07
N GLN A 49 -12.60 -26.12 -44.35
CA GLN A 49 -13.27 -25.28 -45.35
C GLN A 49 -14.79 -25.22 -45.17
N ASN A 50 -15.39 -26.22 -44.54
CA ASN A 50 -16.84 -26.34 -44.36
C ASN A 50 -17.33 -25.91 -42.97
N ILE A 51 -16.43 -25.57 -42.04
CA ILE A 51 -16.81 -25.11 -40.70
C ILE A 51 -17.07 -23.60 -40.74
N GLU A 52 -18.29 -23.20 -40.37
CA GLU A 52 -18.57 -21.81 -40.08
C GLU A 52 -18.15 -21.46 -38.65
N PHE A 53 -17.78 -20.19 -38.42
CA PHE A 53 -17.34 -19.72 -37.10
C PHE A 53 -18.38 -19.97 -35.99
N ASN A 54 -19.67 -19.84 -36.33
CA ASN A 54 -20.79 -20.05 -35.40
C ASN A 54 -21.06 -21.53 -35.10
N ASP A 55 -20.54 -22.45 -35.91
CA ASP A 55 -20.64 -23.89 -35.66
C ASP A 55 -19.56 -24.38 -34.67
N THR A 56 -18.68 -23.48 -34.23
CA THR A 56 -17.62 -23.77 -33.27
C THR A 56 -17.96 -23.22 -31.89
N GLU A 57 -17.38 -23.81 -30.85
CA GLU A 57 -17.46 -23.29 -29.48
C GLU A 57 -16.56 -22.05 -29.26
N LEU A 58 -15.82 -21.59 -30.28
CA LEU A 58 -14.89 -20.46 -30.15
C LEU A 58 -15.55 -19.15 -29.71
N PRO A 59 -16.71 -18.72 -30.25
CA PRO A 59 -17.34 -17.46 -29.85
C PRO A 59 -17.69 -17.45 -28.36
N ASP A 60 -18.21 -18.57 -27.86
CA ASP A 60 -18.58 -18.75 -26.46
C ASP A 60 -17.35 -18.79 -25.56
N LEU A 61 -16.30 -19.51 -25.96
CA LEU A 61 -15.04 -19.57 -25.21
C LEU A 61 -14.29 -18.24 -25.17
N ILE A 62 -14.33 -17.46 -26.26
CA ILE A 62 -13.78 -16.10 -26.30
C ILE A 62 -14.56 -15.20 -25.32
N SER A 63 -15.89 -15.27 -25.36
CA SER A 63 -16.75 -14.50 -24.46
C SER A 63 -16.51 -14.89 -23.00
N ALA A 64 -16.39 -16.18 -22.70
CA ALA A 64 -16.07 -16.68 -21.37
C ALA A 64 -14.70 -16.19 -20.88
N LYS A 65 -13.67 -16.22 -21.74
CA LYS A 65 -12.35 -15.66 -21.40
C LYS A 65 -12.41 -14.17 -21.11
N MET A 66 -13.10 -13.39 -21.94
CA MET A 66 -13.24 -11.95 -21.74
C MET A 66 -13.96 -11.61 -20.42
N LEU A 67 -15.00 -12.37 -20.07
CA LEU A 67 -15.69 -12.21 -18.78
C LEU A 67 -14.76 -12.54 -17.61
N ALA A 68 -14.03 -13.65 -17.69
CA ALA A 68 -13.06 -14.04 -16.67
C ALA A 68 -11.91 -13.02 -16.51
N GLU A 69 -11.45 -12.41 -17.61
CA GLU A 69 -10.47 -11.31 -17.57
C GLU A 69 -11.02 -10.10 -16.82
N SER A 70 -12.24 -9.69 -17.12
CA SER A 70 -12.89 -8.56 -16.43
C SER A 70 -13.09 -8.82 -14.94
N GLU A 71 -13.53 -10.03 -14.58
CA GLU A 71 -13.68 -10.44 -13.18
C GLU A 71 -12.34 -10.44 -12.43
N CYS A 72 -11.30 -11.00 -13.06
CA CYS A 72 -9.95 -11.02 -12.52
C CYS A 72 -9.39 -9.61 -12.28
N GLU A 73 -9.56 -8.71 -13.26
CA GLU A 73 -9.10 -7.32 -13.13
C GLU A 73 -9.83 -6.58 -12.00
N ASN A 74 -11.15 -6.79 -11.90
CA ASN A 74 -11.95 -6.20 -10.84
C ASN A 74 -11.57 -6.74 -9.44
N ALA A 75 -11.33 -8.05 -9.32
CA ALA A 75 -10.89 -8.66 -8.08
C ALA A 75 -9.50 -8.15 -7.65
N ARG A 76 -8.57 -8.02 -8.60
CA ARG A 76 -7.23 -7.45 -8.37
C ARG A 76 -7.31 -6.01 -7.88
N LYS A 77 -8.08 -5.14 -8.56
CA LYS A 77 -8.28 -3.74 -8.14
C LYS A 77 -8.81 -3.62 -6.72
N ARG A 78 -9.74 -4.50 -6.32
CA ARG A 78 -10.29 -4.54 -4.95
C ARG A 78 -9.22 -4.93 -3.93
N TYR A 79 -8.44 -5.97 -4.23
CA TYR A 79 -7.32 -6.39 -3.38
C TYR A 79 -6.29 -5.27 -3.20
N GLU A 80 -5.78 -4.70 -4.29
CA GLU A 80 -4.78 -3.62 -4.28
C GLU A 80 -5.27 -2.39 -3.51
N THR A 81 -6.55 -2.03 -3.67
CA THR A 81 -7.17 -0.92 -2.95
C THR A 81 -7.19 -1.19 -1.45
N ASN A 82 -7.61 -2.39 -1.03
CA ASN A 82 -7.69 -2.76 0.38
C ASN A 82 -6.29 -2.83 1.02
N GLU A 83 -5.31 -3.39 0.30
CA GLU A 83 -3.91 -3.43 0.73
C GLU A 83 -3.34 -2.01 0.92
N LYS A 84 -3.60 -1.11 -0.03
CA LYS A 84 -3.18 0.29 0.07
C LYS A 84 -3.75 0.98 1.30
N TYR A 85 -5.04 0.76 1.60
CA TYR A 85 -5.65 1.31 2.81
C TYR A 85 -5.06 0.71 4.08
N LEU A 86 -4.79 -0.60 4.13
CA LEU A 86 -4.12 -1.23 5.28
C LEU A 86 -2.77 -0.60 5.56
N MET A 87 -1.95 -0.40 4.51
CA MET A 87 -0.64 0.24 4.64
C MET A 87 -0.78 1.65 5.24
N MET A 88 -1.70 2.47 4.71
CA MET A 88 -1.96 3.82 5.23
C MET A 88 -2.42 3.83 6.70
N PHE A 89 -3.27 2.89 7.12
CA PHE A 89 -3.72 2.81 8.50
C PHE A 89 -2.62 2.36 9.46
N ARG A 90 -1.79 1.40 9.04
CA ARG A 90 -0.62 0.93 9.82
C ARG A 90 0.41 2.05 10.00
N GLU A 91 0.68 2.85 8.96
CA GLU A 91 1.54 4.03 9.05
C GLU A 91 0.99 5.14 9.96
N LYS A 92 -0.33 5.36 9.95
CA LYS A 92 -0.95 6.34 10.85
C LYS A 92 -0.80 5.94 12.32
N LEU A 93 -0.93 4.65 12.63
CA LEU A 93 -0.70 4.15 13.99
C LEU A 93 0.75 4.30 14.44
N SER A 94 1.72 4.00 13.56
CA SER A 94 3.13 4.15 13.91
C SER A 94 3.49 5.61 14.20
N LYS A 95 2.96 6.56 13.41
CA LYS A 95 3.15 8.01 13.62
C LYS A 95 2.44 8.54 14.86
N SER A 96 1.24 8.04 15.19
CA SER A 96 0.50 8.42 16.41
C SER A 96 1.24 8.05 17.69
N SER A 97 1.97 6.92 17.71
CA SER A 97 2.72 6.48 18.89
C SER A 97 3.88 7.40 19.27
N TRP A 98 4.34 8.26 18.35
CA TRP A 98 5.43 9.21 18.57
C TRP A 98 4.96 10.59 19.05
N SER A 99 3.69 10.95 18.83
CA SER A 99 3.15 12.27 19.20
C SER A 99 2.57 12.36 20.62
N ASP A 100 2.24 11.24 21.26
CA ASP A 100 1.65 11.26 22.61
C ASP A 100 2.69 11.47 23.72
N ASN A 101 3.98 11.19 23.48
CA ASN A 101 5.06 11.44 24.44
C ASN A 101 5.65 12.86 24.38
N THR A 102 5.23 13.73 23.45
CA THR A 102 5.81 15.07 23.29
C THR A 102 5.06 16.19 24.01
N VAL A 103 3.92 15.90 24.65
CA VAL A 103 3.10 16.90 25.36
C VAL A 103 3.41 16.99 26.86
N GLU A 104 3.96 15.95 27.49
CA GLU A 104 4.31 16.01 28.93
C GLU A 104 5.59 16.81 29.23
N TRP A 105 6.61 16.77 28.36
CA TRP A 105 7.87 17.50 28.61
C TRP A 105 7.73 19.02 28.54
N ARG A 106 6.72 19.56 27.85
CA ARG A 106 6.46 21.02 27.82
C ARG A 106 5.73 21.54 29.05
N LYS A 107 4.92 20.71 29.72
CA LYS A 107 4.25 21.11 30.97
C LYS A 107 5.19 21.04 32.18
N GLY A 108 6.21 20.18 32.14
CA GLY A 108 7.26 20.14 33.17
C GLY A 108 8.28 21.29 33.09
N LEU A 109 8.51 21.87 31.91
CA LEU A 109 9.51 22.92 31.72
C LEU A 109 8.97 24.35 31.96
N GLN A 110 7.66 24.58 31.83
CA GLN A 110 7.03 25.86 32.20
C GLN A 110 6.78 26.01 33.71
N ALA A 111 6.89 24.94 34.49
CA ALA A 111 6.76 24.99 35.95
C ALA A 111 8.08 25.34 36.68
N LYS A 112 9.22 25.43 35.97
CA LYS A 112 10.53 25.75 36.56
C LYS A 112 11.13 27.10 36.13
N THR A 113 10.44 27.87 35.30
CA THR A 113 10.85 29.24 34.92
C THR A 113 10.02 30.35 35.58
N ALA A 114 9.27 30.01 36.64
CA ALA A 114 8.56 30.97 37.48
C ALA A 114 9.15 31.09 38.90
N PHE A 115 10.44 30.80 39.07
CA PHE A 115 11.18 31.09 40.29
C PHE A 115 12.47 31.82 39.93
N TYR A 116 12.71 32.96 40.56
CA TYR A 116 13.74 33.97 40.31
C TYR A 116 13.39 35.07 39.30
N SER A 117 12.41 35.89 39.70
CA SER A 117 12.44 37.32 39.47
C SER A 117 12.61 38.02 40.83
N TYR A 118 13.62 38.89 40.92
CA TYR A 118 13.85 39.96 41.91
C TYR A 118 14.34 39.64 43.35
N SER A 119 15.65 39.90 43.58
CA SER A 119 16.19 40.72 44.70
C SER A 119 17.74 40.56 44.75
N GLU A 120 18.47 41.56 44.25
CA GLU A 120 19.38 42.45 45.02
C GLU A 120 20.88 42.07 44.88
N ILE A 121 21.67 42.92 44.21
CA ILE A 121 22.68 43.88 44.74
C ILE A 121 24.00 43.22 45.21
N LEU A 122 25.10 43.60 44.54
CA LEU A 122 26.45 43.96 45.03
C LEU A 122 27.52 43.51 44.01
N CYS A 123 28.04 44.40 43.15
CA CYS A 123 29.16 45.32 43.39
C CYS A 123 30.53 44.61 43.48
N VAL A 124 31.43 44.94 42.56
CA VAL A 124 32.83 45.39 42.76
C VAL A 124 33.77 44.91 41.63
N GLN A 125 34.53 45.88 41.14
CA GLN A 125 35.51 45.91 40.08
C GLN A 125 36.72 44.99 40.31
N ALA A 126 37.39 44.56 39.23
CA ALA A 126 38.83 44.79 39.00
C ALA A 126 39.32 44.09 37.71
N VAL A 127 39.81 44.89 36.77
CA VAL A 127 40.79 44.55 35.70
C VAL A 127 42.18 44.82 36.33
N PRO A 128 43.25 44.04 36.07
CA PRO A 128 44.12 44.33 34.92
C PRO A 128 44.84 43.15 34.23
N ASP A 129 45.05 43.35 32.92
CA ASP A 129 46.23 43.06 32.08
C ASP A 129 47.14 41.85 32.34
N ALA A 130 47.42 41.08 31.26
CA ALA A 130 48.64 41.24 30.47
C ALA A 130 48.91 40.05 29.50
N GLY A 131 49.33 40.39 28.27
CA GLY A 131 50.19 39.55 27.40
C GLY A 131 49.47 38.81 26.25
N ALA A 132 49.22 39.42 25.09
CA ALA A 132 50.14 39.69 23.98
C ALA A 132 50.62 38.45 23.18
N ASN A 133 50.08 38.23 21.97
CA ASN A 133 50.77 38.26 20.65
C ASN A 133 49.88 37.57 19.59
N THR A 134 49.29 38.31 18.63
CA THR A 134 49.73 38.51 17.22
C THR A 134 49.92 37.19 16.44
N GLY A 135 49.50 37.03 15.19
CA GLY A 135 48.93 37.89 14.16
C GLY A 135 49.03 37.13 12.82
N LEU A 136 48.15 37.47 11.87
CA LEU A 136 48.33 37.45 10.41
C LEU A 136 49.42 36.54 9.80
N LEU A 137 49.00 35.53 9.03
CA LEU A 137 49.14 35.44 7.56
C LEU A 137 48.47 34.17 7.02
#